data_AF-A0A4Z0PVT3-F1
#
_entry.id   AF-A0A4Z0PVT3-F1
#
_cell.length_a   1.000
_cell.length_b   1.000
_cell.length_c   1.000
_cell.angle_alpha   90.00
_cell.angle_beta   90.00
_cell.angle_gamma   90.00
#
_symmetry.space_group_name_H-M   'P 1'
#
loop_
_entity.id
_entity.type
_entity.pdbx_description
1 polymer ?
#
loop_
_entity_poly.entity_id
_entity_poly.type
_entity_poly.pdbx_seq_one_letter_code
_entity_poly.pdbx_strand_id
1 'polypeptide(L)'
;MSALMKNLMLDDQGRAFLNNPGKNKVGKTEAPLSKHFDWYKADRGKNGQSVVQWINTYFTTRLNDNARITYPDYNWNLNKQ
;
A
#
# COMPACT_ATOMS: atom_id res chain seq x y z
N MET A 1 -11.37 25.14 -9.89
CA MET A 1 -10.93 24.17 -10.92
C MET A 1 -9.50 23.66 -10.70
N SER A 2 -8.48 24.52 -10.61
CA SER A 2 -7.06 24.10 -10.44
C SER A 2 -6.77 23.22 -9.20
N ALA A 3 -7.28 23.57 -8.02
CA ALA A 3 -7.04 22.79 -6.79
C ALA A 3 -7.67 21.39 -6.81
N LEU A 4 -8.88 21.25 -7.37
CA LEU A 4 -9.56 19.96 -7.53
C LEU A 4 -8.78 19.03 -8.46
N MET A 5 -8.25 19.57 -9.56
CA MET A 5 -7.44 18.80 -10.51
C MET A 5 -6.12 18.35 -9.90
N LYS A 6 -5.47 19.20 -9.08
CA LYS A 6 -4.26 18.83 -8.34
C LYS A 6 -4.51 17.65 -7.37
N ASN A 7 -5.62 17.67 -6.64
CA ASN A 7 -5.98 16.59 -5.72
C ASN A 7 -6.22 15.26 -6.45
N LEU A 8 -6.92 15.29 -7.59
CA LEU A 8 -7.15 14.10 -8.41
C LEU A 8 -5.83 13.49 -8.94
N MET A 9 -4.88 14.33 -9.38
CA MET A 9 -3.59 13.83 -9.85
C MET A 9 -2.76 13.19 -8.73
N LEU A 10 -2.80 13.75 -7.51
CA LEU A 10 -2.12 13.18 -6.35
C LEU A 10 -2.73 11.83 -5.95
N ASP A 11 -4.06 11.73 -6.00
CA ASP A 11 -4.79 10.50 -5.74
C ASP A 11 -4.45 9.38 -6.75
N ASP A 12 -4.37 9.71 -8.03
CA ASP A 12 -4.04 8.75 -9.08
C ASP A 12 -2.58 8.31 -9.02
N GLN A 13 -1.65 9.23 -8.72
CA GLN A 13 -0.25 8.88 -8.47
C GLN A 13 -0.12 7.97 -7.24
N GLY A 14 -0.90 8.25 -6.19
CA GLY A 14 -1.01 7.38 -5.02
C GLY A 14 -1.47 5.98 -5.43
N ARG A 15 -2.61 5.86 -6.12
CA ARG A 15 -3.11 4.57 -6.61
C ARG A 15 -2.10 3.83 -7.51
N ALA A 16 -1.40 4.53 -8.38
CA ALA A 16 -0.38 3.95 -9.26
C ALA A 16 0.82 3.41 -8.46
N PHE A 17 1.31 4.15 -7.46
CA PHE A 17 2.37 3.68 -6.58
C PHE A 17 1.94 2.44 -5.78
N LEU A 18 0.73 2.49 -5.21
CA LEU A 18 0.17 1.39 -4.43
C LEU A 18 0.08 0.12 -5.29
N ASN A 19 -0.45 0.21 -6.51
CA ASN A 19 -0.62 -0.94 -7.41
C ASN A 19 0.64 -1.31 -8.23
N ASN A 20 1.81 -0.73 -7.96
CA ASN A 20 3.04 -1.08 -8.66
C ASN A 20 3.60 -2.44 -8.17
N PRO A 21 3.63 -3.50 -9.01
CA PRO A 21 4.06 -4.83 -8.60
C PRO A 21 5.56 -4.93 -8.22
N GLY A 22 6.37 -3.97 -8.65
CA GLY A 22 7.78 -3.85 -8.25
C GLY A 22 7.98 -3.23 -6.86
N LYS A 23 6.91 -2.64 -6.27
CA LYS A 23 6.95 -2.00 -4.94
C LYS A 23 6.05 -2.72 -3.93
N ASN A 24 4.90 -3.22 -4.38
CA ASN A 24 3.90 -3.86 -3.54
C ASN A 24 3.38 -5.11 -4.24
N LYS A 25 3.37 -6.23 -3.53
CA LYS A 25 2.78 -7.48 -4.02
C LYS A 25 1.53 -7.73 -3.18
N VAL A 26 0.35 -7.66 -3.79
CA VAL A 26 -0.91 -7.90 -3.09
C VAL A 26 -1.56 -9.13 -3.67
N GLY A 27 -1.64 -10.18 -2.87
CA GLY A 27 -2.40 -11.40 -3.15
C GLY A 27 -3.63 -11.49 -2.26
N LYS A 28 -4.37 -12.62 -2.33
CA LYS A 28 -5.55 -12.83 -1.47
C LYS A 28 -5.18 -13.13 -0.03
N THR A 29 -4.10 -13.87 0.19
CA THR A 29 -3.70 -14.41 1.51
C THR A 29 -2.48 -13.72 2.10
N GLU A 30 -1.66 -13.07 1.26
CA GLU A 30 -0.48 -12.33 1.70
C GLU A 30 -0.32 -11.03 0.91
N ALA A 31 0.14 -9.98 1.59
CA ALA A 31 0.58 -8.73 0.97
C ALA A 31 1.94 -8.30 1.51
N PRO A 32 3.05 -8.61 0.80
CA PRO A 32 4.33 -7.94 1.01
C PRO A 32 4.25 -6.51 0.46
N LEU A 33 4.30 -5.54 1.37
CA LEU A 33 4.19 -4.12 1.06
C LEU A 33 5.50 -3.39 1.32
N SER A 34 5.68 -2.25 0.66
CA SER A 34 6.82 -1.37 0.91
C SER A 34 6.92 -0.97 2.39
N LYS A 35 8.14 -0.76 2.90
CA LYS A 35 8.39 -0.36 4.30
C LYS A 35 7.72 0.96 4.71
N HIS A 36 7.39 1.83 3.75
CA HIS A 36 6.60 3.06 3.98
C HIS A 36 5.27 2.81 4.70
N PHE A 37 4.68 1.63 4.56
CA PHE A 37 3.42 1.26 5.19
C PHE A 37 3.57 0.81 6.66
N ASP A 38 4.79 0.62 7.15
CA ASP A 38 5.04 0.25 8.55
C ASP A 38 4.61 1.37 9.51
N TRP A 39 4.84 2.64 9.12
CA TRP A 39 4.31 3.80 9.85
C TRP A 39 2.78 3.79 9.91
N TYR A 40 2.12 3.38 8.83
CA TYR A 40 0.66 3.33 8.76
C TYR A 40 0.06 2.34 9.78
N LYS A 41 0.72 1.18 9.96
CA LYS A 41 0.36 0.21 11.00
C LYS A 41 0.46 0.83 12.40
N ALA A 42 1.54 1.55 12.67
CA ALA A 42 1.79 2.17 13.98
C ALA A 42 0.75 3.23 14.36
N ASP A 43 0.21 3.96 13.38
CA ASP A 43 -0.78 5.02 13.60
C ASP A 43 -2.22 4.47 13.64
N ARG A 44 -2.60 3.59 12.70
CA ARG A 44 -3.98 3.06 12.59
C ARG A 44 -4.32 2.01 13.64
N GLY A 45 -3.33 1.34 14.24
CA GLY A 45 -3.55 0.47 15.40
C GLY A 45 -4.26 1.18 16.56
N LYS A 46 -4.23 2.53 16.59
CA LYS A 46 -4.93 3.35 17.59
C LYS A 46 -6.36 3.74 17.20
N ASN A 47 -6.71 3.66 15.91
CA ASN A 47 -7.98 4.17 15.36
C ASN A 47 -8.94 3.05 14.90
N GLY A 48 -8.65 1.78 15.20
CA GLY A 48 -9.57 0.65 15.03
C GLY A 48 -9.80 0.16 13.58
N GLN A 49 -9.33 0.87 12.55
CA GLN A 49 -9.37 0.37 11.17
C GLN A 49 -8.28 -0.68 10.94
N SER A 50 -8.67 -1.84 10.41
CA SER A 50 -7.69 -2.86 10.03
C SER A 50 -6.91 -2.41 8.81
N VAL A 51 -5.60 -2.66 8.80
CA VAL A 51 -4.74 -2.34 7.65
C VAL A 51 -5.27 -3.01 6.37
N VAL A 52 -5.87 -4.20 6.49
CA VAL A 52 -6.54 -4.93 5.41
C VAL A 52 -7.69 -4.13 4.79
N GLN A 53 -8.58 -3.54 5.59
CA GLN A 53 -9.71 -2.74 5.09
C GLN A 53 -9.23 -1.53 4.29
N TRP A 54 -8.19 -0.86 4.80
CA TRP A 54 -7.61 0.29 4.11
C TRP A 54 -6.93 -0.12 2.79
N ILE A 55 -6.15 -1.21 2.77
CA ILE A 55 -5.55 -1.74 1.53
C ILE A 55 -6.65 -2.02 0.48
N ASN A 56 -7.73 -2.67 0.89
CA ASN A 56 -8.86 -2.98 0.00
C ASN A 56 -9.59 -1.76 -0.56
N THR A 57 -9.29 -0.54 -0.10
CA THR A 57 -9.82 0.71 -0.65
C THR A 57 -9.04 1.21 -1.87
N TYR A 58 -7.74 0.89 -1.95
CA TYR A 58 -6.84 1.48 -2.95
C TYR A 58 -6.23 0.46 -3.93
N PHE A 59 -6.24 -0.82 -3.55
CA PHE A 59 -5.67 -1.89 -4.36
C PHE A 59 -6.74 -2.59 -5.20
N THR A 60 -6.38 -2.93 -6.44
CA THR A 60 -7.25 -3.67 -7.34
C THR A 60 -7.48 -5.11 -6.87
N THR A 61 -6.45 -5.72 -6.27
CA THR A 61 -6.54 -7.05 -5.67
C THR A 61 -7.03 -6.93 -4.23
N ARG A 62 -8.13 -7.63 -3.94
CA ARG A 62 -8.74 -7.65 -2.60
C ARG A 62 -8.13 -8.75 -1.74
N LEU A 63 -7.63 -8.36 -0.56
CA LEU A 63 -7.16 -9.23 0.50
C LEU A 63 -8.34 -9.85 1.26
N ASN A 64 -8.15 -11.08 1.72
CA ASN A 64 -9.01 -11.69 2.74
C ASN A 64 -8.81 -10.99 4.09
N ASP A 65 -9.82 -11.05 4.96
CA ASP A 65 -9.79 -10.37 6.26
C ASP A 65 -8.65 -10.83 7.17
N ASN A 66 -8.19 -12.08 6.99
CA ASN A 66 -7.09 -12.70 7.73
C ASN A 66 -5.77 -12.75 6.95
N ALA A 67 -5.65 -11.99 5.86
CA ALA A 67 -4.44 -11.99 5.05
C ALA A 67 -3.22 -11.49 5.84
N ARG A 68 -2.07 -12.14 5.62
CA ARG A 68 -0.82 -11.80 6.28
C ARG A 68 -0.17 -10.61 5.58
N ILE A 69 0.03 -9.52 6.31
CA ILE A 69 0.73 -8.34 5.80
C ILE A 69 2.18 -8.38 6.28
N THR A 70 3.13 -8.17 5.37
CA THR A 70 4.55 -8.03 5.69
C THR A 70 5.14 -6.76 5.13
N TYR A 71 6.20 -6.27 5.78
CA TYR A 71 6.94 -5.09 5.38
C TYR A 71 8.41 -5.48 5.22
N PRO A 72 8.76 -6.21 4.14
CA PRO A 72 10.14 -6.57 3.89
C PRO A 72 11.03 -5.32 3.86
N ASP A 73 12.22 -5.45 4.44
CA ASP A 73 13.24 -4.42 4.32
C ASP A 73 13.56 -4.17 2.85
N TYR A 74 13.91 -2.92 2.54
CA TYR A 74 14.29 -2.54 1.19
C TYR A 74 15.49 -3.40 0.74
N ASN A 75 15.26 -4.22 -0.29
CA ASN A 75 16.33 -4.96 -0.94
C ASN A 75 17.13 -3.99 -1.83
N TRP A 76 18.19 -3.41 -1.27
CA TRP A 76 19.10 -2.48 -1.95
C TRP A 76 19.81 -3.09 -3.18
N ASN A 77 19.72 -4.41 -3.38
CA ASN A 77 20.34 -5.07 -4.54
C ASN A 77 19.57 -4.85 -5.86
N LEU A 78 18.37 -4.27 -5.84
CA LEU A 78 17.56 -4.02 -7.04
C LEU A 78 18.07 -2.88 -7.95
N ASN A 79 19.15 -2.20 -7.56
CA ASN A 79 19.79 -1.13 -8.34
C ASN A 79 21.20 -1.49 -8.84
N LYS A 80 21.62 -2.77 -8.78
CA LYS A 80 22.85 -3.17 -9.46
C LYS A 80 22.55 -3.29 -10.96
N GLN A 81 22.93 -2.26 -11.70
CA GLN A 81 22.98 -2.21 -13.16
C GLN A 81 23.99 -3.22 -13.69
#